data_AF-A0A7C1QF28-F1
#
_entry.id   AF-A0A7C1QF28-F1
#
_cell.length_a   1.000
_cell.length_b   1.000
_cell.length_c   1.000
_cell.angle_alpha   90.00
_cell.angle_beta   90.00
_cell.angle_gamma   90.00
#
_symmetry.space_group_name_H-M   'P 1'
#
loop_
_entity.id
_entity.type
_entity.pdbx_description
1 polymer ?
#
loop_
_entity_poly.entity_id
_entity_poly.type
_entity_poly.pdbx_seq_one_letter_code
_entity_poly.pdbx_strand_id
1 'polypeptide(L)'
;MRFISTFFIIAFLFYSSRITSQVTTNKYEVAVNEVIKTNDPKYYTGLIKILDDYQKELITRNSIADTTYNNYIHLLTQISRDSTYEINSNYTIGDSVQKLAKRFSYDGLKQMKTIPLSRYIQNNEAKSILLNQKAGQVYKNKGSISRADYAQLLLDVYDENDFQLPTIRLQLFRFIDPNSDGVFYMHVGKPTQK
;
A
#
# COMPACT_ATOMS: atom_id res chain seq x y z
N MET A 1 25.40 48.27 -38.95
CA MET A 1 26.25 47.97 -37.78
C MET A 1 25.39 47.23 -36.77
N ARG A 2 25.54 45.90 -36.67
CA ARG A 2 26.35 45.14 -35.69
C ARG A 2 25.76 45.14 -34.26
N PHE A 3 25.17 43.99 -33.90
CA PHE A 3 25.25 43.20 -32.64
C PHE A 3 24.98 43.92 -31.29
N ILE A 4 24.24 43.39 -30.30
CA ILE A 4 24.35 42.08 -29.62
C ILE A 4 23.01 41.74 -28.93
N SER A 5 22.61 40.47 -29.11
CA SER A 5 21.93 39.54 -28.20
C SER A 5 21.44 40.01 -26.82
N THR A 6 20.18 39.70 -26.49
CA THR A 6 19.90 38.92 -25.26
C THR A 6 18.69 38.01 -25.45
N PHE A 7 19.03 36.75 -25.69
CA PHE A 7 18.16 35.59 -25.69
C PHE A 7 17.74 35.36 -24.23
N PHE A 8 16.56 35.81 -23.80
CA PHE A 8 15.94 35.27 -22.59
C PHE A 8 14.92 34.23 -23.02
N ILE A 9 15.45 33.03 -23.26
CA ILE A 9 14.68 31.81 -23.13
C ILE A 9 14.10 31.85 -21.72
N ILE A 10 12.82 32.18 -21.60
CA ILE A 10 12.02 31.72 -20.47
C ILE A 10 11.92 30.22 -20.70
N ALA A 11 13.01 29.52 -20.40
CA ALA A 11 12.99 28.09 -20.21
C ALA A 11 12.00 27.95 -19.09
N PHE A 12 10.84 27.44 -19.46
CA PHE A 12 9.98 26.70 -18.58
C PHE A 12 10.86 26.07 -17.50
N LEU A 13 10.85 26.67 -16.32
CA LEU A 13 11.08 25.98 -15.07
C LEU A 13 9.87 25.04 -14.88
N PHE A 14 9.68 24.12 -15.83
CA PHE A 14 9.34 22.77 -15.48
C PHE A 14 10.49 22.34 -14.60
N TYR A 15 10.36 22.64 -13.31
CA TYR A 15 10.85 21.76 -12.28
C TYR A 15 10.30 20.38 -12.66
N SER A 16 11.05 19.69 -13.51
CA SER A 16 11.32 18.29 -13.33
C SER A 16 11.89 18.18 -11.93
N SER A 17 11.00 18.21 -10.93
CA SER A 17 11.21 17.48 -9.69
C SER A 17 11.34 16.03 -10.15
N ARG A 18 12.56 15.68 -10.56
CA ARG A 18 13.05 14.32 -10.43
C ARG A 18 12.58 13.92 -9.05
N ILE A 19 11.86 12.81 -8.95
CA ILE A 19 11.64 12.15 -7.68
C ILE A 19 13.07 11.79 -7.23
N THR A 20 13.74 12.72 -6.56
CA THR A 20 14.95 12.47 -5.79
C THR A 20 14.61 11.29 -4.91
N SER A 21 15.52 10.33 -4.74
CA SER A 21 15.30 9.17 -3.87
C SER A 21 14.93 9.67 -2.47
N GLN A 22 13.63 9.81 -2.22
CA GLN A 22 13.11 10.28 -0.96
C GLN A 22 13.28 9.14 0.03
N VAL A 23 13.89 9.45 1.16
CA VAL A 23 14.07 8.48 2.24
C VAL A 23 12.71 8.30 2.90
N THR A 24 11.92 7.36 2.41
CA THR A 24 10.69 6.93 3.08
C THR A 24 11.04 5.98 4.21
N THR A 25 10.26 6.00 5.29
CA THR A 25 10.41 5.08 6.42
C THR A 25 9.09 4.36 6.68
N ASN A 26 9.12 3.32 7.49
CA ASN A 26 7.91 2.64 7.96
C ASN A 26 7.47 3.12 9.34
N LYS A 27 7.99 4.26 9.84
CA LYS A 27 7.71 4.75 11.20
C LYS A 27 6.23 5.00 11.44
N TYR A 28 5.51 5.51 10.44
CA TYR A 28 4.07 5.73 10.54
C TYR A 28 3.32 4.39 10.63
N GLU A 29 3.65 3.45 9.75
CA GLU A 29 3.05 2.12 9.72
C GLU A 29 3.33 1.36 11.04
N VAL A 30 4.54 1.47 11.59
CA VAL A 30 4.90 0.94 12.91
C VAL A 30 4.04 1.57 14.01
N ALA A 31 3.93 2.91 14.02
CA ALA A 31 3.11 3.60 15.01
C ALA A 31 1.65 3.12 14.98
N VAL A 32 1.08 2.93 13.77
CA VAL A 32 -0.30 2.44 13.60
C VAL A 32 -0.45 1.05 14.20
N ASN A 33 0.48 0.13 13.94
CA ASN A 33 0.42 -1.21 14.53
C ASN A 33 0.55 -1.18 16.05
N GLU A 34 1.43 -0.35 16.61
CA GLU A 34 1.59 -0.23 18.07
C GLU A 34 0.34 0.37 18.74
N VAL A 35 -0.34 1.33 18.11
CA VAL A 35 -1.61 1.85 18.61
C VAL A 35 -2.70 0.77 18.61
N ILE A 36 -2.84 0.01 17.52
CA ILE A 36 -3.85 -1.07 17.44
C ILE A 36 -3.54 -2.14 18.49
N LYS A 37 -2.28 -2.54 18.62
CA LYS A 37 -1.81 -3.51 19.60
C LYS A 37 -2.07 -3.06 21.04
N THR A 38 -1.90 -1.76 21.33
CA THR A 38 -2.10 -1.20 22.67
C THR A 38 -3.58 -1.05 23.01
N ASN A 39 -4.36 -0.48 22.08
CA ASN A 39 -5.75 -0.14 22.34
C ASN A 39 -6.72 -1.31 22.12
N ASP A 40 -6.38 -2.22 21.20
CA ASP A 40 -7.21 -3.36 20.81
C ASP A 40 -6.38 -4.67 20.72
N PRO A 41 -5.69 -5.11 21.79
CA PRO A 41 -4.77 -6.25 21.74
C PRO A 41 -5.41 -7.54 21.25
N LYS A 42 -6.67 -7.80 21.63
CA LYS A 42 -7.42 -9.00 21.19
C LYS A 42 -7.71 -8.97 19.69
N TYR A 43 -8.02 -7.80 19.14
CA TYR A 43 -8.17 -7.62 17.70
C TYR A 43 -6.82 -7.82 17.01
N TYR A 44 -5.75 -7.21 17.52
CA TYR A 44 -4.41 -7.33 16.94
C TYR A 44 -3.93 -8.78 16.86
N THR A 45 -4.05 -9.56 17.95
CA THR A 45 -3.72 -10.99 17.94
C THR A 45 -4.62 -11.79 16.99
N GLY A 46 -5.92 -11.49 16.96
CA GLY A 46 -6.85 -12.13 16.03
C GLY A 46 -6.53 -11.84 14.57
N LEU A 47 -6.09 -10.61 14.26
CA LEU A 47 -5.66 -10.21 12.92
C LEU A 47 -4.45 -11.02 12.47
N ILE A 48 -3.43 -11.14 13.32
CA ILE A 48 -2.24 -11.97 13.03
C ILE A 48 -2.65 -13.39 12.68
N LYS A 49 -3.55 -14.01 13.47
CA LYS A 49 -4.04 -15.35 13.19
C LYS A 49 -4.72 -15.47 11.83
N ILE A 50 -5.58 -14.51 11.48
CA ILE A 50 -6.24 -14.48 10.16
C ILE A 50 -5.21 -14.38 9.03
N LEU A 51 -4.19 -13.54 9.18
CA LEU A 51 -3.13 -13.39 8.19
C LEU A 51 -2.34 -14.69 8.04
N ASP A 52 -2.00 -15.35 9.15
CA ASP A 52 -1.26 -16.61 9.11
C ASP A 52 -2.09 -17.75 8.52
N ASP A 53 -3.40 -17.81 8.81
CA ASP A 53 -4.30 -18.80 8.23
C ASP A 53 -4.49 -18.57 6.71
N TYR A 54 -4.58 -17.33 6.27
CA TYR A 54 -4.61 -17.00 4.84
C TYR A 54 -3.29 -17.35 4.13
N GLN A 55 -2.15 -17.05 4.76
CA GLN A 55 -0.83 -17.44 4.24
C GLN A 55 -0.71 -18.96 4.07
N LYS A 56 -1.22 -19.75 5.03
CA LYS A 56 -1.28 -21.21 4.91
C LYS A 56 -2.19 -21.68 3.78
N GLU A 57 -3.32 -21.02 3.53
CA GLU A 57 -4.16 -21.31 2.37
C GLU A 57 -3.38 -21.10 1.07
N LEU A 58 -2.68 -19.97 0.93
CA LEU A 58 -1.86 -19.69 -0.26
C LEU A 58 -0.79 -20.75 -0.50
N ILE A 59 -0.14 -21.24 0.57
CA ILE A 59 0.83 -22.35 0.49
C ILE A 59 0.13 -23.65 0.06
N THR A 60 -0.98 -24.00 0.72
CA THR A 60 -1.76 -25.23 0.44
C THR A 60 -2.28 -25.26 -1.00
N ARG A 61 -2.58 -24.10 -1.56
CA ARG A 61 -3.03 -23.90 -2.95
C ARG A 61 -1.89 -23.71 -3.95
N ASN A 62 -0.64 -23.83 -3.52
CA ASN A 62 0.57 -23.63 -4.33
C ASN A 62 0.64 -22.23 -4.99
N SER A 63 0.00 -21.21 -4.40
CA SER A 63 0.12 -19.82 -4.85
C SER A 63 1.44 -19.18 -4.40
N ILE A 64 2.01 -19.69 -3.30
CA ILE A 64 3.36 -19.38 -2.81
C ILE A 64 4.01 -20.65 -2.27
N ALA A 65 5.34 -20.74 -2.29
CA ALA A 65 6.06 -21.93 -1.82
C ALA A 65 6.24 -21.98 -0.29
N ASP A 66 6.42 -20.81 0.35
CA ASP A 66 6.67 -20.68 1.79
C ASP A 66 6.25 -19.30 2.33
N THR A 67 6.62 -18.99 3.57
CA THR A 67 6.26 -17.75 4.28
C THR A 67 7.21 -16.57 4.03
N THR A 68 8.25 -16.73 3.21
CA THR A 68 9.28 -15.72 2.98
C THR A 68 8.79 -14.56 2.12
N TYR A 69 9.40 -13.39 2.29
CA TYR A 69 9.07 -12.19 1.51
C TYR A 69 9.27 -12.39 0.00
N ASN A 70 10.29 -13.16 -0.40
CA ASN A 70 10.60 -13.43 -1.80
C ASN A 70 9.46 -14.11 -2.58
N ASN A 71 8.67 -14.97 -1.92
CA ASN A 71 7.50 -15.57 -2.56
C ASN A 71 6.43 -14.51 -2.91
N TYR A 72 6.27 -13.49 -2.08
CA TYR A 72 5.36 -12.37 -2.38
C TYR A 72 5.89 -11.48 -3.49
N ILE A 73 7.21 -11.22 -3.52
CA ILE A 73 7.85 -10.52 -4.65
C ILE A 73 7.59 -11.26 -5.95
N HIS A 74 7.80 -12.58 -5.97
CA HIS A 74 7.54 -13.41 -7.14
C HIS A 74 6.08 -13.32 -7.58
N LEU A 75 5.13 -13.52 -6.65
CA LEU A 75 3.70 -13.45 -6.92
C LEU A 75 3.28 -12.07 -7.47
N LEU A 76 3.71 -10.98 -6.83
CA LEU A 76 3.43 -9.63 -7.29
C LEU A 76 4.05 -9.35 -8.66
N THR A 77 5.24 -9.89 -8.95
CA THR A 77 5.89 -9.77 -10.25
C THR A 77 5.13 -10.50 -11.35
N GLN A 78 4.52 -11.65 -11.04
CA GLN A 78 3.65 -12.34 -12.01
C GLN A 78 2.40 -11.49 -12.29
N ILE A 79 1.72 -10.99 -11.24
CA ILE A 79 0.53 -10.13 -11.38
C ILE A 79 0.84 -8.81 -12.09
N SER A 80 2.03 -8.23 -11.88
CA SER A 80 2.42 -6.98 -12.55
C SER A 80 2.70 -7.15 -14.04
N ARG A 81 3.03 -8.37 -14.48
CA ARG A 81 3.23 -8.73 -15.90
C ARG A 81 1.95 -9.20 -16.57
N ASP A 82 1.05 -9.83 -15.81
CA ASP A 82 -0.21 -10.36 -16.29
C ASP A 82 -1.35 -9.98 -15.32
N SER A 83 -2.17 -9.02 -15.73
CA SER A 83 -3.33 -8.59 -14.94
C SER A 83 -4.42 -9.67 -14.80
N THR A 84 -4.37 -10.73 -15.61
CA THR A 84 -5.28 -11.87 -15.56
C THR A 84 -4.76 -13.02 -14.70
N TYR A 85 -3.57 -12.88 -14.10
CA TYR A 85 -2.98 -13.89 -13.22
C TYR A 85 -3.95 -14.29 -12.10
N GLU A 86 -4.40 -15.54 -12.15
CA GLU A 86 -5.36 -16.09 -11.21
C GLU A 86 -4.67 -16.60 -9.94
N ILE A 87 -5.33 -16.36 -8.81
CA ILE A 87 -4.90 -16.84 -7.50
C ILE A 87 -6.04 -17.67 -6.95
N ASN A 88 -5.75 -18.92 -6.59
CA ASN A 88 -6.76 -19.83 -6.08
C ASN A 88 -6.79 -19.76 -4.55
N SER A 89 -7.92 -19.33 -4.00
CA SER A 89 -8.17 -19.31 -2.56
C SER A 89 -9.63 -19.57 -2.29
N ASN A 90 -9.91 -20.51 -1.38
CA ASN A 90 -11.26 -20.68 -0.81
C ASN A 90 -11.45 -19.84 0.46
N TYR A 91 -10.39 -19.16 0.91
CA TYR A 91 -10.41 -18.29 2.07
C TYR A 91 -10.84 -16.88 1.65
N THR A 92 -11.74 -16.28 2.43
CA THR A 92 -12.21 -14.90 2.25
C THR A 92 -11.65 -14.03 3.36
N ILE A 93 -10.50 -13.38 3.10
CA ILE A 93 -9.81 -12.60 4.14
C ILE A 93 -10.63 -11.38 4.55
N GLY A 94 -11.34 -10.76 3.60
CA GLY A 94 -12.24 -9.64 3.83
C GLY A 94 -13.27 -9.97 4.91
N ASP A 95 -13.99 -11.08 4.74
CA ASP A 95 -15.02 -11.55 5.66
C ASP A 95 -14.46 -11.91 7.04
N SER A 96 -13.33 -12.63 7.08
CA SER A 96 -12.69 -13.01 8.33
C SER A 96 -12.31 -11.78 9.15
N VAL A 97 -11.71 -10.77 8.51
CA VAL A 97 -11.36 -9.51 9.18
C VAL A 97 -12.60 -8.71 9.58
N GLN A 98 -13.64 -8.70 8.76
CA GLN A 98 -14.90 -8.00 9.10
C GLN A 98 -15.58 -8.65 10.31
N LYS A 99 -15.63 -9.98 10.38
CA LYS A 99 -16.16 -10.73 11.53
C LYS A 99 -15.34 -10.46 12.79
N LEU A 100 -14.02 -10.43 12.68
CA LEU A 100 -13.13 -10.09 13.78
C LEU A 100 -13.36 -8.66 14.28
N ALA A 101 -13.44 -7.69 13.37
CA ALA A 101 -13.66 -6.29 13.71
C ALA A 101 -15.00 -6.11 14.44
N LYS A 102 -16.08 -6.73 13.93
CA LYS A 102 -17.39 -6.75 14.59
C LYS A 102 -17.34 -7.36 15.98
N ARG A 103 -16.68 -8.53 16.13
CA ARG A 103 -16.56 -9.24 17.41
C ARG A 103 -15.92 -8.39 18.51
N PHE A 104 -14.93 -7.58 18.15
CA PHE A 104 -14.19 -6.74 19.10
C PHE A 104 -14.58 -5.26 19.04
N SER A 105 -15.64 -4.90 18.30
CA SER A 105 -16.07 -3.50 18.10
C SER A 105 -14.92 -2.59 17.63
N TYR A 106 -14.03 -3.13 16.80
CA TYR A 106 -12.85 -2.43 16.32
C TYR A 106 -13.24 -1.35 15.31
N ASP A 107 -12.87 -0.10 15.59
CA ASP A 107 -12.98 1.04 14.68
C ASP A 107 -11.58 1.47 14.22
N GLY A 108 -11.20 1.02 13.01
CA GLY A 108 -9.89 1.34 12.44
C GLY A 108 -9.68 2.84 12.19
N LEU A 109 -10.73 3.61 11.91
CA LEU A 109 -10.62 5.06 11.70
C LEU A 109 -10.31 5.78 13.02
N LYS A 110 -10.88 5.31 14.14
CA LYS A 110 -10.55 5.83 15.47
C LYS A 110 -9.08 5.62 15.79
N GLN A 111 -8.52 4.44 15.50
CA GLN A 111 -7.12 4.16 15.77
C GLN A 111 -6.17 4.98 14.88
N MET A 112 -6.49 5.15 13.59
CA MET A 112 -5.68 6.00 12.71
C MET A 112 -5.66 7.48 13.16
N LYS A 113 -6.72 7.98 13.81
CA LYS A 113 -6.76 9.36 14.32
C LYS A 113 -5.81 9.62 15.50
N THR A 114 -5.38 8.59 16.23
CA THR A 114 -4.47 8.78 17.37
C THR A 114 -3.04 9.10 16.94
N ILE A 115 -2.71 8.85 15.66
CA ILE A 115 -1.41 9.13 15.05
C ILE A 115 -1.62 10.18 13.97
N PRO A 116 -1.38 11.47 14.26
CA PRO A 116 -1.60 12.51 13.27
C PRO A 116 -0.71 12.30 12.05
N LEU A 117 -1.34 11.97 10.91
CA LEU A 117 -0.65 11.78 9.62
C LEU A 117 0.20 13.00 9.24
N SER A 118 -0.22 14.20 9.64
CA SER A 118 0.51 15.46 9.44
C SER A 118 1.95 15.44 9.96
N ARG A 119 2.26 14.63 10.98
CA ARG A 119 3.62 14.44 11.49
C ARG A 119 4.54 13.75 10.47
N TYR A 120 3.98 12.93 9.58
CA TYR A 120 4.69 12.07 8.63
C TYR A 120 4.49 12.48 7.17
N ILE A 121 3.63 13.48 6.91
CA ILE A 121 3.43 14.09 5.58
C ILE A 121 4.67 14.89 5.16
N GLN A 122 5.39 15.47 6.12
CA GLN A 122 6.63 16.19 5.82
C GLN A 122 7.62 15.19 5.20
N ASN A 123 8.05 15.46 3.98
CA ASN A 123 9.04 14.67 3.23
C ASN A 123 8.65 13.23 2.87
N ASN A 124 7.35 12.89 2.78
CA ASN A 124 6.90 11.54 2.42
C ASN A 124 7.45 10.44 3.33
N GLU A 125 7.60 10.73 4.63
CA GLU A 125 8.20 9.79 5.58
C GLU A 125 7.42 8.49 5.76
N ALA A 126 6.12 8.47 5.42
CA ALA A 126 5.28 7.28 5.47
C ALA A 126 5.14 6.59 4.10
N LYS A 127 5.40 5.28 4.05
CA LYS A 127 5.29 4.49 2.82
C LYS A 127 3.88 4.44 2.25
N SER A 128 2.86 4.40 3.09
CA SER A 128 1.45 4.48 2.68
C SER A 128 1.11 5.79 1.95
N ILE A 129 1.76 6.91 2.31
CA ILE A 129 1.62 8.17 1.57
C ILE A 129 2.29 8.06 0.20
N LEU A 130 3.50 7.52 0.14
CA LEU A 130 4.21 7.31 -1.13
C LEU A 130 3.40 6.41 -2.08
N LEU A 131 2.83 5.32 -1.57
CA LEU A 131 1.95 4.43 -2.35
C LEU A 131 0.78 5.21 -2.96
N ASN A 132 0.07 6.01 -2.15
CA ASN A 132 -1.07 6.81 -2.61
C ASN A 132 -0.67 7.87 -3.63
N GLN A 133 0.50 8.52 -3.46
CA GLN A 133 1.02 9.48 -4.42
C GLN A 133 1.37 8.84 -5.75
N LYS A 134 2.09 7.71 -5.73
CA LYS A 134 2.43 6.97 -6.95
C LYS A 134 1.18 6.44 -7.65
N ALA A 135 0.20 5.92 -6.89
CA ALA A 135 -1.12 5.54 -7.41
C ALA A 135 -1.83 6.73 -8.08
N GLY A 136 -1.84 7.89 -7.43
CA GLY A 136 -2.40 9.12 -8.01
C GLY A 136 -1.72 9.56 -9.30
N GLN A 137 -0.39 9.40 -9.40
CA GLN A 137 0.35 9.67 -10.64
C GLN A 137 -0.02 8.70 -11.76
N VAL A 138 -0.12 7.40 -11.47
CA VAL A 138 -0.60 6.40 -12.44
C VAL A 138 -2.00 6.75 -12.92
N TYR A 139 -2.92 7.05 -12.01
CA TYR A 139 -4.28 7.46 -12.35
C TYR A 139 -4.32 8.73 -13.21
N LYS A 140 -3.53 9.75 -12.86
CA LYS A 140 -3.43 10.99 -13.65
C LYS A 140 -2.95 10.71 -15.09
N ASN A 141 -2.07 9.74 -15.26
CA ASN A 141 -1.49 9.40 -16.56
C ASN A 141 -2.39 8.47 -17.40
N LYS A 142 -3.10 7.53 -16.76
CA LYS A 142 -3.85 6.46 -17.45
C LYS A 142 -5.38 6.58 -17.37
N GLY A 143 -5.89 7.41 -16.46
CA GLY A 143 -7.33 7.51 -16.14
C GLY A 143 -7.89 6.37 -15.28
N SER A 144 -7.07 5.36 -15.00
CA SER A 144 -7.41 4.19 -14.16
C SER A 144 -6.14 3.59 -13.55
N ILE A 145 -6.32 2.65 -12.61
CA ILE A 145 -5.24 1.85 -12.03
C ILE A 145 -5.63 0.39 -12.23
N SER A 146 -4.84 -0.35 -13.02
CA SER A 146 -5.06 -1.79 -13.21
C SER A 146 -4.53 -2.61 -12.03
N ARG A 147 -4.90 -3.89 -11.96
CA ARG A 147 -4.33 -4.85 -11.01
C ARG A 147 -2.81 -4.94 -11.14
N ALA A 148 -2.32 -4.94 -12.39
CA ALA A 148 -0.89 -4.95 -12.70
C ALA A 148 -0.18 -3.68 -12.21
N ASP A 149 -0.79 -2.50 -12.41
CA ASP A 149 -0.25 -1.24 -11.90
C ASP A 149 -0.13 -1.29 -10.37
N TYR A 150 -1.17 -1.74 -9.68
CA TYR A 150 -1.15 -1.78 -8.23
C TYR A 150 -0.15 -2.81 -7.67
N ALA A 151 0.02 -3.96 -8.33
CA ALA A 151 1.07 -4.92 -7.97
C ALA A 151 2.47 -4.29 -8.08
N GLN A 152 2.73 -3.54 -9.16
CA GLN A 152 4.00 -2.83 -9.33
C GLN A 152 4.20 -1.77 -8.24
N LEU A 153 3.15 -1.04 -7.87
CA LEU A 153 3.22 -0.04 -6.80
C LEU A 153 3.57 -0.66 -5.45
N LEU A 154 3.05 -1.86 -5.13
CA LEU A 154 3.40 -2.58 -3.92
C LEU A 154 4.89 -2.98 -3.90
N LEU A 155 5.39 -3.52 -5.02
CA LEU A 155 6.82 -3.86 -5.20
C LEU A 155 7.74 -2.64 -5.05
N ASP A 156 7.29 -1.49 -5.55
CA ASP A 156 8.06 -0.25 -5.60
C ASP A 156 8.13 0.52 -4.27
N VAL A 157 7.29 0.16 -3.29
CA VAL A 157 7.13 0.93 -2.05
C VAL A 157 7.50 0.09 -0.83
N TYR A 158 7.03 -1.16 -0.77
CA TYR A 158 7.22 -2.00 0.41
C TYR A 158 8.41 -2.93 0.26
N ASP A 159 9.07 -3.20 1.39
CA ASP A 159 10.18 -4.13 1.52
C ASP A 159 9.89 -5.19 2.60
N GLU A 160 10.88 -6.06 2.84
CA GLU A 160 10.77 -7.18 3.77
C GLU A 160 10.44 -6.74 5.20
N ASN A 161 10.94 -5.57 5.65
CA ASN A 161 10.68 -5.08 7.01
C ASN A 161 9.23 -4.63 7.16
N ASP A 162 8.64 -4.07 6.11
CA ASP A 162 7.23 -3.68 6.12
C ASP A 162 6.31 -4.89 6.17
N PHE A 163 6.74 -5.99 5.55
CA PHE A 163 5.99 -7.24 5.53
C PHE A 163 5.87 -7.88 6.91
N GLN A 164 6.63 -7.42 7.91
CA GLN A 164 6.45 -7.82 9.31
C GLN A 164 5.24 -7.16 9.97
N LEU A 165 4.70 -6.08 9.39
CA LEU A 165 3.62 -5.29 9.97
C LEU A 165 2.24 -5.86 9.57
N PRO A 166 1.39 -6.28 10.53
CA PRO A 166 0.07 -6.84 10.23
C PRO A 166 -0.83 -5.99 9.34
N THR A 167 -0.79 -4.67 9.48
CA THR A 167 -1.59 -3.78 8.61
C THR A 167 -1.13 -3.78 7.15
N ILE A 168 0.17 -3.91 6.90
CA ILE A 168 0.74 -4.00 5.55
C ILE A 168 0.49 -5.37 4.95
N ARG A 169 0.70 -6.45 5.73
CA ARG A 169 0.30 -7.81 5.34
C ARG A 169 -1.17 -7.87 4.96
N LEU A 170 -2.05 -7.25 5.75
CA LEU A 170 -3.48 -7.21 5.45
C LEU A 170 -3.78 -6.51 4.12
N GLN A 171 -3.13 -5.38 3.85
CA GLN A 171 -3.30 -4.66 2.59
C GLN A 171 -2.84 -5.51 1.40
N LEU A 172 -1.69 -6.18 1.51
CA LEU A 172 -1.20 -7.10 0.49
C LEU A 172 -2.16 -8.28 0.30
N PHE A 173 -2.61 -8.90 1.38
CA PHE A 173 -3.43 -10.11 1.32
C PHE A 173 -4.82 -9.83 0.78
N ARG A 174 -5.41 -8.67 1.09
CA ARG A 174 -6.65 -8.21 0.43
C ARG A 174 -6.48 -7.95 -1.04
N PHE A 175 -5.30 -7.49 -1.48
CA PHE A 175 -5.01 -7.32 -2.91
C PHE A 175 -4.86 -8.67 -3.63
N ILE A 176 -4.25 -9.65 -2.96
CA ILE A 176 -4.05 -11.01 -3.49
C ILE A 176 -5.36 -11.79 -3.52
N ASP A 177 -6.20 -11.67 -2.48
CA ASP A 177 -7.41 -12.46 -2.30
C ASP A 177 -8.40 -12.24 -3.45
N PRO A 178 -8.68 -13.26 -4.28
CA PRO A 178 -9.67 -13.17 -5.35
C PRO A 178 -11.10 -12.92 -4.81
N ASN A 179 -11.36 -13.25 -3.54
CA ASN A 179 -12.65 -13.09 -2.88
C ASN A 179 -12.77 -11.75 -2.14
N SER A 180 -11.74 -10.92 -2.16
CA SER A 180 -11.81 -9.58 -1.61
C SER A 180 -12.19 -8.61 -2.72
N ASP A 181 -13.35 -7.95 -2.59
CA ASP A 181 -13.57 -6.70 -3.30
C ASP A 181 -12.40 -5.78 -2.94
N GLY A 182 -11.64 -5.31 -3.93
CA GLY A 182 -10.42 -4.56 -3.69
C GLY A 182 -10.69 -3.28 -2.89
N VAL A 183 -10.64 -3.34 -1.55
CA VAL A 183 -10.80 -2.16 -0.70
C VAL A 183 -9.46 -1.46 -0.60
N PHE A 184 -9.16 -0.66 -1.63
CA PHE A 184 -8.05 0.26 -1.58
C PHE A 184 -8.48 1.46 -0.73
N TYR A 185 -7.96 1.57 0.49
CA TYR A 185 -7.90 2.85 1.19
C TYR A 185 -6.87 3.76 0.50
N MET A 186 -7.05 4.02 -0.79
CA MET A 186 -6.43 5.15 -1.43
C MET A 186 -7.12 6.37 -0.87
N HIS A 187 -6.48 7.05 0.08
CA HIS A 187 -6.85 8.42 0.35
C HIS A 187 -6.41 9.23 -0.87
N VAL A 188 -7.25 9.22 -1.91
CA VAL A 188 -7.14 10.15 -3.02
C VAL A 188 -7.50 11.49 -2.40
N GLY A 189 -6.47 12.25 -1.98
CA GLY A 189 -6.65 13.62 -1.53
C GLY A 189 -7.54 14.33 -2.55
N LYS A 190 -8.57 15.03 -2.06
CA LYS A 190 -9.50 15.75 -2.93
C LYS A 190 -8.71 16.65 -3.88
N PRO A 191 -9.08 16.78 -5.16
CA PRO A 191 -8.58 17.86 -5.99
C PRO A 191 -8.81 19.17 -5.23
N THR A 192 -7.74 19.94 -4.99
CA THR A 192 -7.89 21.32 -4.56
C THR A 192 -8.72 22.03 -5.64
N GLN A 193 -9.88 22.55 -5.23
CA GLN A 193 -10.71 23.39 -6.10
C GLN A 193 -9.90 24.64 -6.48
N LYS A 194 -10.08 25.07 -7.74
CA LYS A 194 -9.42 26.23 -8.33
C LYS A 194 -9.56 27.48 -7.47
#